data_AF-A0A292IIK3-F1
#
_entry.id   AF-A0A292IIK3-F1
#
_cell.length_a   1.000
_cell.length_b   1.000
_cell.length_c   1.000
_cell.angle_alpha   90.00
_cell.angle_beta   90.00
_cell.angle_gamma   90.00
#
_symmetry.space_group_name_H-M   'P 1'
#
loop_
_entity.id
_entity.type
_entity.pdbx_description
1 polymer ?
#
loop_
_entity_poly.entity_id
_entity_poly.type
_entity_poly.pdbx_seq_one_letter_code
_entity_poly.pdbx_strand_id
1 'polypeptide(L)'
;MKYRKTDKNSNQENSIYEKISGKNINFLIGSGASLPLYNTLKINSFSFEEVFNYVEATFLKKIDDIDDLKEIKNSRRRIIFMYLVYFINWIQPMTLINSSEFNNCEYNETIKNYKKLISWFYEYLEREGNERPKRINVFTTNYDLLFEKTFDDFLLKNPLIYFNDGSRSVFKKYLSNKNFYLNLTHSGYNDNYKREIPIVNLFKLHGSISWELWNIESDVSEIMVSEKNQKIEEIIIILNNLFKDLENVKKEITELLSKKNKNKNVLELISSLSELIENKLKDNVENDKNLEQFWKKIFRIINNRS
;
A
#
# COMPACT_ATOMS: atom_id res chain seq x y z
N MET A 1 -41.94 -15.60 -33.15
CA MET A 1 -41.79 -14.68 -32.00
C MET A 1 -41.49 -15.48 -30.73
N LYS A 2 -40.23 -15.55 -30.32
CA LYS A 2 -39.83 -15.80 -28.93
C LYS A 2 -38.45 -15.18 -28.73
N TYR A 3 -38.49 -14.12 -27.93
CA TYR A 3 -37.45 -13.23 -27.44
C TYR A 3 -35.99 -13.73 -27.51
N ARG A 4 -35.20 -13.13 -28.40
CA ARG A 4 -33.78 -12.87 -28.16
C ARG A 4 -33.69 -11.85 -27.03
N LYS A 5 -33.35 -12.28 -25.82
CA LYS A 5 -32.70 -11.38 -24.85
C LYS A 5 -31.32 -11.09 -25.41
N THR A 6 -31.16 -9.97 -26.10
CA THR A 6 -29.85 -9.41 -26.40
C THR A 6 -29.28 -8.86 -25.10
N ASP A 7 -28.27 -9.56 -24.59
CA ASP A 7 -27.46 -9.12 -23.45
C ASP A 7 -26.81 -7.77 -23.78
N LYS A 8 -27.34 -6.69 -23.19
CA LYS A 8 -26.78 -5.34 -23.37
C LYS A 8 -25.34 -5.22 -22.85
N ASN A 9 -24.93 -6.09 -21.91
CA ASN A 9 -23.59 -6.09 -21.33
C ASN A 9 -22.53 -6.67 -22.27
N SER A 10 -22.82 -7.73 -23.03
CA SER A 10 -21.84 -8.35 -23.93
C SER A 10 -21.50 -7.46 -25.13
N ASN A 11 -22.49 -6.71 -25.62
CA ASN A 11 -22.26 -5.71 -26.68
C ASN A 11 -21.37 -4.55 -26.19
N GLN A 12 -21.46 -4.15 -24.92
CA GLN A 12 -20.60 -3.10 -24.36
C GLN A 12 -19.17 -3.60 -24.13
N GLU A 13 -18.98 -4.80 -23.60
CA GLU A 13 -17.65 -5.39 -23.41
C GLU A 13 -16.93 -5.58 -24.75
N ASN A 14 -17.61 -6.14 -25.77
CA ASN A 14 -17.04 -6.27 -27.11
C ASN A 14 -16.65 -4.90 -27.70
N SER A 15 -17.47 -3.86 -27.45
CA SER A 15 -17.14 -2.50 -27.91
C SER A 15 -15.90 -1.91 -27.24
N ILE A 16 -15.59 -2.31 -26.00
CA ILE A 16 -14.38 -1.87 -25.29
C ILE A 16 -13.17 -2.59 -25.87
N TYR A 17 -13.23 -3.92 -26.01
CA TYR A 17 -12.15 -4.72 -26.61
C TYR A 17 -11.78 -4.22 -28.01
N GLU A 18 -12.77 -3.96 -28.88
CA GLU A 18 -12.53 -3.40 -30.21
C GLU A 18 -11.84 -2.02 -30.15
N LYS A 19 -12.20 -1.18 -29.18
CA LYS A 19 -11.62 0.17 -29.05
C LYS A 19 -10.19 0.16 -28.53
N ILE A 20 -9.81 -0.84 -27.73
CA ILE A 20 -8.50 -0.90 -27.07
C ILE A 20 -7.55 -1.92 -27.73
N SER A 21 -8.04 -2.78 -28.62
CA SER A 21 -7.18 -3.75 -29.30
C SER A 21 -6.12 -3.05 -30.15
N GLY A 22 -4.90 -3.58 -30.12
CA GLY A 22 -3.74 -2.99 -30.75
C GLY A 22 -3.21 -1.72 -30.06
N LYS A 23 -3.59 -1.45 -28.80
CA LYS A 23 -3.10 -0.27 -28.06
C LYS A 23 -2.29 -0.68 -26.84
N ASN A 24 -1.31 0.16 -26.49
CA ASN A 24 -0.61 0.03 -25.21
C ASN A 24 -1.54 0.45 -24.08
N ILE A 25 -1.80 -0.45 -23.13
CA ILE A 25 -2.69 -0.17 -21.99
C ILE A 25 -1.86 0.19 -20.76
N ASN A 26 -2.21 1.33 -20.16
CA ASN A 26 -1.67 1.80 -18.89
C ASN A 26 -2.83 2.06 -17.92
N PHE A 27 -2.77 1.47 -16.73
CA PHE A 27 -3.73 1.71 -15.65
C PHE A 27 -3.10 2.61 -14.59
N LEU A 28 -3.89 3.53 -14.05
CA LEU A 28 -3.56 4.24 -12.80
C LEU A 28 -4.58 3.83 -11.73
N ILE A 29 -4.11 3.14 -10.69
CA ILE A 29 -4.95 2.54 -9.66
C ILE A 29 -4.63 3.16 -8.30
N GLY A 30 -5.60 3.91 -7.78
CA GLY A 30 -5.51 4.60 -6.49
C GLY A 30 -5.89 3.74 -5.29
N SER A 31 -5.77 4.33 -4.09
CA SER A 31 -6.05 3.65 -2.80
C SER A 31 -7.49 3.23 -2.62
N GLY A 32 -8.42 3.85 -3.35
CA GLY A 32 -9.83 3.45 -3.37
C GLY A 32 -10.07 2.04 -3.92
N ALA A 33 -9.15 1.49 -4.72
CA ALA A 33 -9.29 0.13 -5.25
C ALA A 33 -9.22 -0.95 -4.15
N SER A 34 -8.48 -0.67 -3.07
CA SER A 34 -8.32 -1.58 -1.94
C SER A 34 -9.44 -1.42 -0.89
N LEU A 35 -10.43 -0.54 -1.10
CA LEU A 35 -11.57 -0.39 -0.18
C LEU A 35 -12.54 -1.59 -0.32
N PRO A 36 -13.17 -2.09 0.77
CA PRO A 36 -13.02 -1.68 2.17
C PRO A 36 -11.89 -2.38 2.93
N LEU A 37 -11.05 -3.18 2.26
CA LEU A 37 -9.96 -3.93 2.89
C LEU A 37 -8.99 -3.01 3.65
N TYR A 38 -8.59 -1.92 3.01
CA TYR A 38 -7.75 -0.88 3.60
C TYR A 38 -8.46 0.45 3.50
N ASN A 39 -8.48 1.19 4.61
CA ASN A 39 -9.05 2.52 4.66
C ASN A 39 -8.25 3.49 3.78
N THR A 40 -8.95 4.43 3.13
CA THR A 40 -8.28 5.56 2.47
C THR A 40 -7.65 6.49 3.51
N LEU A 41 -6.70 7.34 3.10
CA LEU A 41 -6.11 8.39 3.96
C LEU A 41 -7.09 9.52 4.33
N LYS A 42 -8.37 9.39 3.98
CA LYS A 42 -9.40 10.37 4.32
C LYS A 42 -9.84 10.21 5.77
N ILE A 43 -9.86 11.31 6.50
CA ILE A 43 -10.33 11.42 7.87
C ILE A 43 -11.48 12.43 7.90
N ASN A 44 -12.72 11.95 8.01
CA ASN A 44 -13.92 12.79 7.89
C ASN A 44 -13.91 13.66 6.62
N SER A 45 -13.82 14.98 6.77
CA SER A 45 -13.79 15.96 5.67
C SER A 45 -12.37 16.31 5.22
N PHE A 46 -11.35 15.82 5.92
CA PHE A 46 -9.94 16.14 5.69
C PHE A 46 -9.16 14.92 5.18
N SER A 47 -7.98 15.14 4.63
CA SER A 47 -6.98 14.08 4.45
C SER A 47 -6.07 13.97 5.69
N PHE A 48 -5.46 12.80 5.89
CA PHE A 48 -4.41 12.64 6.89
C PHE A 48 -3.27 13.65 6.67
N GLU A 49 -2.92 13.94 5.43
CA GLU A 49 -1.88 14.91 5.07
C GLU A 49 -2.25 16.33 5.51
N GLU A 50 -3.50 16.76 5.32
CA GLU A 50 -3.98 18.06 5.81
C GLU A 50 -3.92 18.15 7.34
N VAL A 51 -4.34 17.09 8.04
CA VAL A 51 -4.26 17.03 9.51
C VAL A 51 -2.80 17.04 9.96
N PHE A 52 -1.93 16.29 9.29
CA PHE A 52 -0.51 16.22 9.61
C PHE A 52 0.20 17.56 9.39
N ASN A 53 0.00 18.19 8.24
CA ASN A 53 0.56 19.51 7.94
C ASN A 53 0.07 20.57 8.95
N TYR A 54 -1.17 20.46 9.41
CA TYR A 54 -1.69 21.32 10.47
C TYR A 54 -0.95 21.09 11.81
N VAL A 55 -0.72 19.83 12.20
CA VAL A 55 0.06 19.47 13.40
C VAL A 55 1.48 20.01 13.29
N GLU A 56 2.15 19.77 12.17
CA GLU A 56 3.51 20.25 11.92
C GLU A 56 3.58 21.79 11.99
N ALA A 57 2.71 22.49 11.27
CA ALA A 57 2.71 23.96 11.27
C ALA A 57 2.37 24.56 12.65
N THR A 58 1.50 23.92 13.43
CA THR A 58 1.05 24.44 14.73
C THR A 58 2.04 24.14 15.86
N PHE A 59 2.69 22.97 15.81
CA PHE A 59 3.49 22.46 16.93
C PHE A 59 5.00 22.41 16.67
N LEU A 60 5.49 22.43 15.41
CA LEU A 60 6.92 22.58 15.14
C LEU A 60 7.34 24.04 15.05
N LYS A 61 6.58 24.90 14.35
CA LYS A 61 6.95 26.32 14.18
C LYS A 61 6.98 27.11 15.48
N LYS A 62 6.27 26.65 16.51
CA LYS A 62 6.29 27.27 17.84
C LYS A 62 7.49 26.86 18.69
N ILE A 63 8.22 25.80 18.32
CA ILE A 63 9.33 25.29 19.16
C ILE A 63 10.49 26.30 19.22
N ASP A 64 10.71 27.07 18.16
CA ASP A 64 11.80 28.04 18.10
C ASP A 64 11.55 29.29 18.99
N ASP A 65 10.29 29.55 19.38
CA ASP A 65 9.86 30.71 20.17
C ASP A 65 9.48 30.34 21.64
N ILE A 66 9.65 29.08 22.05
CA ILE A 66 9.22 28.57 23.37
C ILE A 66 10.45 28.20 24.22
N ASP A 67 10.59 28.84 25.39
CA ASP A 67 11.60 28.47 26.41
C ASP A 67 11.13 27.34 27.35
N ASP A 68 9.84 26.96 27.31
CA ASP A 68 9.29 25.90 28.15
C ASP A 68 9.57 24.49 27.58
N LEU A 69 10.56 23.82 28.17
CA LEU A 69 10.94 22.44 27.88
C LEU A 69 9.74 21.45 27.92
N LYS A 70 8.74 21.69 28.76
CA LYS A 70 7.56 20.84 28.88
C LYS A 70 6.65 20.98 27.65
N GLU A 71 6.46 22.19 27.16
CA GLU A 71 5.64 22.46 25.98
C GLU A 71 6.31 21.96 24.70
N ILE A 72 7.63 22.08 24.59
CA ILE A 72 8.42 21.47 23.50
C ILE A 72 8.24 19.94 23.48
N LYS A 73 8.37 19.30 24.65
CA LYS A 73 8.22 17.84 24.77
C LYS A 73 6.82 17.38 24.37
N ASN A 74 5.79 18.11 24.80
CA ASN A 74 4.40 17.81 24.45
C ASN A 74 4.13 17.99 22.95
N SER A 75 4.67 19.04 22.35
CA SER A 75 4.56 19.29 20.91
C SER A 75 5.20 18.17 20.07
N ARG A 76 6.40 17.70 20.46
CA ARG A 76 7.04 16.53 19.84
C ARG A 76 6.20 15.26 19.99
N ARG A 77 5.64 15.00 21.17
CA ARG A 77 4.77 13.84 21.39
C ARG A 77 3.55 13.83 20.46
N ARG A 78 2.91 14.98 20.21
CA ARG A 78 1.75 15.06 19.28
C ARG A 78 2.10 14.63 17.87
N ILE A 79 3.30 14.97 17.38
CA ILE A 79 3.78 14.53 16.07
C ILE A 79 4.00 13.03 16.06
N ILE A 80 4.69 12.49 17.07
CA ILE A 80 4.91 11.04 17.21
C ILE A 80 3.57 10.29 17.25
N PHE A 81 2.58 10.83 17.95
CA PHE A 81 1.23 10.27 18.01
C PHE A 81 0.54 10.26 16.64
N MET A 82 0.75 11.27 15.78
CA MET A 82 0.23 11.23 14.41
C MET A 82 0.87 10.12 13.58
N TYR A 83 2.18 9.92 13.70
CA TYR A 83 2.85 8.80 13.05
C TYR A 83 2.38 7.43 13.58
N LEU A 84 2.06 7.36 14.87
CA LEU A 84 1.49 6.17 15.50
C LEU A 84 0.10 5.86 14.93
N VAL A 85 -0.77 6.86 14.83
CA VAL A 85 -2.09 6.74 14.19
C VAL A 85 -1.94 6.32 12.73
N TYR A 86 -1.00 6.92 12.00
CA TYR A 86 -0.69 6.56 10.61
C TYR A 86 -0.30 5.08 10.47
N PHE A 87 0.63 4.63 11.31
CA PHE A 87 1.11 3.26 11.26
C PHE A 87 0.01 2.25 11.58
N ILE A 88 -0.69 2.46 12.69
CA ILE A 88 -1.70 1.53 13.20
C ILE A 88 -2.87 1.38 12.23
N ASN A 89 -3.33 2.49 11.65
CA ASN A 89 -4.56 2.50 10.87
C ASN A 89 -4.34 2.24 9.36
N TRP A 90 -3.13 2.48 8.82
CA TRP A 90 -2.87 2.30 7.39
C TRP A 90 -1.74 1.33 7.08
N ILE A 91 -0.57 1.42 7.74
CA ILE A 91 0.58 0.57 7.38
C ILE A 91 0.46 -0.84 7.94
N GLN A 92 0.17 -0.99 9.23
CA GLN A 92 0.07 -2.29 9.89
C GLN A 92 -1.03 -3.19 9.29
N PRO A 93 -2.24 -2.71 8.94
CA PRO A 93 -3.24 -3.59 8.34
C PRO A 93 -2.79 -4.20 7.01
N MET A 94 -1.98 -3.48 6.22
CA MET A 94 -1.49 -3.97 4.94
C MET A 94 -0.49 -5.12 5.10
N THR A 95 0.19 -5.23 6.24
CA THR A 95 1.15 -6.31 6.51
C THR A 95 0.44 -7.60 6.88
N LEU A 96 -0.83 -7.51 7.30
CA LEU A 96 -1.60 -8.65 7.74
C LEU A 96 -2.19 -9.46 6.59
N ILE A 97 -1.88 -9.17 5.32
CA ILE A 97 -2.50 -9.72 4.10
C ILE A 97 -2.63 -11.26 4.04
N ASN A 98 -1.84 -12.01 4.81
CA ASN A 98 -1.85 -13.48 4.91
C ASN A 98 -2.56 -14.03 6.17
N SER A 99 -3.13 -13.17 7.02
CA SER A 99 -3.87 -13.57 8.21
C SER A 99 -5.22 -14.21 7.85
N SER A 100 -5.69 -15.10 8.72
CA SER A 100 -7.02 -15.72 8.66
C SER A 100 -8.18 -14.73 8.87
N GLU A 101 -7.88 -13.46 9.14
CA GLU A 101 -8.85 -12.38 9.41
C GLU A 101 -9.60 -11.91 8.16
N PHE A 102 -9.17 -12.29 6.95
CA PHE A 102 -9.84 -11.91 5.70
C PHE A 102 -11.07 -12.74 5.32
N ASN A 103 -11.59 -13.56 6.24
CA ASN A 103 -12.80 -14.37 5.98
C ASN A 103 -14.10 -13.54 5.93
N ASN A 104 -14.05 -12.21 5.98
CA ASN A 104 -15.22 -11.33 5.84
C ASN A 104 -15.72 -11.25 4.38
N CYS A 105 -17.03 -11.19 4.17
CA CYS A 105 -17.68 -11.21 2.85
C CYS A 105 -17.32 -10.00 1.97
N GLU A 106 -17.22 -8.80 2.55
CA GLU A 106 -16.86 -7.58 1.78
C GLU A 106 -15.40 -7.61 1.31
N TYR A 107 -14.48 -8.04 2.17
CA TYR A 107 -13.06 -8.21 1.86
C TYR A 107 -12.84 -9.24 0.74
N ASN A 108 -13.65 -10.29 0.75
CA ASN A 108 -13.65 -11.30 -0.31
C ASN A 108 -14.05 -10.71 -1.67
N GLU A 109 -14.98 -9.75 -1.74
CA GLU A 109 -15.35 -9.14 -3.03
C GLU A 109 -14.23 -8.23 -3.57
N THR A 110 -13.52 -7.47 -2.72
CA THR A 110 -12.35 -6.69 -3.17
C THR A 110 -11.28 -7.59 -3.75
N ILE A 111 -10.88 -8.65 -3.03
CA ILE A 111 -9.89 -9.62 -3.53
C ILE A 111 -10.37 -10.26 -4.84
N LYS A 112 -11.65 -10.61 -4.93
CA LYS A 112 -12.25 -11.17 -6.15
C LYS A 112 -12.22 -10.17 -7.32
N ASN A 113 -12.36 -8.86 -7.08
CA ASN A 113 -12.26 -7.85 -8.11
C ASN A 113 -10.82 -7.72 -8.64
N TYR A 114 -9.80 -7.80 -7.78
CA TYR A 114 -8.40 -7.91 -8.21
C TYR A 114 -8.19 -9.18 -9.05
N LYS A 115 -8.75 -10.32 -8.63
CA LYS A 115 -8.69 -11.58 -9.39
C LYS A 115 -9.33 -11.45 -10.77
N LYS A 116 -10.52 -10.87 -10.87
CA LYS A 116 -11.20 -10.59 -12.14
C LYS A 116 -10.37 -9.67 -13.04
N LEU A 117 -9.77 -8.62 -12.47
CA LEU A 117 -8.95 -7.68 -13.22
C LEU A 117 -7.69 -8.36 -13.80
N ILE A 118 -7.02 -9.20 -13.02
CA ILE A 118 -5.84 -9.93 -13.47
C ILE A 118 -6.19 -10.99 -14.52
N SER A 119 -7.31 -11.72 -14.34
CA SER A 119 -7.83 -12.61 -15.38
C SER A 119 -8.09 -11.84 -16.68
N TRP A 120 -8.69 -10.65 -16.57
CA TRP A 120 -8.95 -9.79 -17.72
C TRP A 120 -7.65 -9.32 -18.39
N PHE A 121 -6.61 -8.96 -17.63
CA PHE A 121 -5.29 -8.64 -18.19
C PHE A 121 -4.73 -9.77 -19.03
N TYR A 122 -4.78 -11.00 -18.51
CA TYR A 122 -4.31 -12.17 -19.23
C TYR A 122 -5.12 -12.44 -20.49
N GLU A 123 -6.46 -12.45 -20.39
CA GLU A 123 -7.34 -12.68 -21.53
C GLU A 123 -7.18 -11.62 -22.64
N TYR A 124 -6.98 -10.35 -22.25
CA TYR A 124 -6.71 -9.28 -23.19
C TYR A 124 -5.37 -9.51 -23.91
N LEU A 125 -4.28 -9.73 -23.17
CA LEU A 125 -2.94 -9.90 -23.73
C LEU A 125 -2.79 -11.15 -24.62
N GLU A 126 -3.52 -12.23 -24.30
CA GLU A 126 -3.54 -13.44 -25.15
C GLU A 126 -4.17 -13.16 -26.52
N ARG A 127 -5.18 -12.29 -26.60
CA ARG A 127 -5.86 -11.92 -27.86
C ARG A 127 -5.06 -10.94 -28.71
N GLU A 128 -4.15 -10.19 -28.10
CA GLU A 128 -3.32 -9.22 -28.84
C GLU A 128 -2.33 -9.92 -29.78
N GLY A 129 -2.01 -9.26 -30.90
CA GLY A 129 -1.01 -9.73 -31.85
C GLY A 129 0.43 -9.55 -31.35
N ASN A 130 1.40 -10.04 -32.14
CA ASN A 130 2.84 -9.94 -31.82
C ASN A 130 3.54 -8.73 -32.46
N GLU A 131 2.79 -7.81 -33.07
CA GLU A 131 3.35 -6.60 -33.69
C GLU A 131 3.93 -5.61 -32.68
N ARG A 132 3.51 -5.73 -31.42
CA ARG A 132 3.92 -4.89 -30.29
C ARG A 132 4.15 -5.79 -29.08
N PRO A 133 4.98 -5.35 -28.12
CA PRO A 133 5.15 -6.09 -26.89
C PRO A 133 3.82 -6.32 -26.18
N LYS A 134 3.48 -7.59 -25.90
CA LYS A 134 2.30 -7.99 -25.12
C LYS A 134 2.45 -7.57 -23.66
N ARG A 135 2.22 -6.28 -23.37
CA ARG A 135 2.37 -5.74 -22.01
C ARG A 135 1.24 -4.82 -21.56
N ILE A 136 0.90 -4.92 -20.28
CA ILE A 136 0.09 -3.95 -19.55
C ILE A 136 0.96 -3.32 -18.48
N ASN A 137 0.88 -1.99 -18.33
CA ASN A 137 1.51 -1.29 -17.22
C ASN A 137 0.45 -0.86 -16.21
N VAL A 138 0.66 -1.20 -14.95
CA VAL A 138 -0.19 -0.80 -13.83
C VAL A 138 0.63 0.12 -12.93
N PHE A 139 0.26 1.39 -12.90
CA PHE A 139 0.77 2.37 -11.94
C PHE A 139 -0.15 2.39 -10.74
N THR A 140 0.39 2.21 -9.55
CA THR A 140 -0.40 2.29 -8.31
C THR A 140 0.24 3.20 -7.29
N THR A 141 -0.63 3.93 -6.58
CA THR A 141 -0.25 4.73 -5.41
C THR A 141 -0.33 3.93 -4.12
N ASN A 142 -0.67 2.64 -4.17
CA ASN A 142 -0.94 1.83 -2.99
C ASN A 142 0.32 1.16 -2.48
N TYR A 143 0.49 1.18 -1.15
CA TYR A 143 1.59 0.50 -0.46
C TYR A 143 1.34 -0.99 -0.24
N ASP A 144 0.09 -1.44 -0.36
CA ASP A 144 -0.32 -2.83 -0.10
C ASP A 144 0.24 -3.84 -1.11
N LEU A 145 0.10 -5.12 -0.81
CA LEU A 145 0.59 -6.24 -1.65
C LEU A 145 -0.53 -7.00 -2.35
N LEU A 146 -1.70 -6.38 -2.58
CA LEU A 146 -2.85 -7.08 -3.17
C LEU A 146 -2.61 -7.54 -4.60
N PHE A 147 -1.94 -6.72 -5.41
CA PHE A 147 -1.56 -7.13 -6.76
C PHE A 147 -0.62 -8.32 -6.70
N GLU A 148 0.49 -8.19 -5.98
CA GLU A 148 1.52 -9.21 -5.83
C GLU A 148 0.92 -10.55 -5.39
N LYS A 149 0.12 -10.55 -4.32
CA LYS A 149 -0.56 -11.76 -3.83
C LYS A 149 -1.52 -12.35 -4.87
N THR A 150 -2.28 -11.50 -5.55
CA THR A 150 -3.26 -11.98 -6.53
C THR A 150 -2.58 -12.51 -7.79
N PHE A 151 -1.45 -11.92 -8.20
CA PHE A 151 -0.62 -12.43 -9.29
C PHE A 151 0.01 -13.76 -8.92
N ASP A 152 0.57 -13.91 -7.72
CA ASP A 152 1.13 -15.19 -7.25
C ASP A 152 0.08 -16.31 -7.29
N ASP A 153 -1.13 -16.06 -6.76
CA ASP A 153 -2.27 -17.00 -6.85
C ASP A 153 -2.61 -17.36 -8.31
N PHE A 154 -2.54 -16.38 -9.22
CA PHE A 154 -2.90 -16.55 -10.62
C PHE A 154 -1.85 -17.33 -11.41
N LEU A 155 -0.56 -17.09 -11.13
CA LEU A 155 0.59 -17.72 -11.79
C LEU A 155 0.61 -19.24 -11.58
N LEU A 156 0.12 -19.74 -10.45
CA LEU A 156 0.01 -21.18 -10.18
C LEU A 156 -0.83 -21.93 -11.24
N LYS A 157 -1.84 -21.26 -11.81
CA LYS A 157 -2.73 -21.84 -12.83
C LYS A 157 -2.35 -21.43 -14.25
N ASN A 158 -1.62 -20.32 -14.38
CA ASN A 158 -1.29 -19.70 -15.66
C ASN A 158 0.22 -19.41 -15.68
N PRO A 159 1.09 -20.41 -15.92
CA PRO A 159 2.54 -20.22 -15.86
C PRO A 159 3.11 -19.40 -17.03
N LEU A 160 2.29 -19.11 -18.03
CA LEU A 160 2.67 -18.45 -19.29
C LEU A 160 2.24 -16.98 -19.33
N ILE A 161 2.34 -16.32 -18.18
CA ILE A 161 2.25 -14.86 -18.00
C ILE A 161 3.37 -14.47 -17.05
N TYR A 162 3.96 -13.31 -17.27
CA TYR A 162 5.03 -12.80 -16.44
C TYR A 162 4.58 -11.55 -15.69
N PHE A 163 4.62 -11.64 -14.37
CA PHE A 163 4.40 -10.50 -13.49
C PHE A 163 5.73 -9.84 -13.15
N ASN A 164 5.81 -8.53 -13.34
CA ASN A 164 7.04 -7.76 -13.20
C ASN A 164 6.82 -6.55 -12.27
N ASP A 165 7.25 -6.67 -11.03
CA ASP A 165 7.28 -5.57 -10.05
C ASP A 165 8.57 -4.73 -10.14
N GLY A 166 9.39 -4.97 -11.18
CA GLY A 166 10.68 -4.33 -11.39
C GLY A 166 11.81 -4.93 -10.56
N SER A 167 11.54 -5.90 -9.70
CA SER A 167 12.53 -6.56 -8.86
C SER A 167 13.10 -7.79 -9.56
N ARG A 168 14.42 -8.03 -9.45
CA ARG A 168 15.06 -9.20 -10.06
C ARG A 168 16.29 -9.63 -9.29
N SER A 169 16.36 -10.92 -8.97
CA SER A 169 17.53 -11.68 -8.48
C SER A 169 17.03 -13.07 -8.08
N VAL A 170 17.94 -13.95 -7.66
CA VAL A 170 17.60 -15.29 -7.15
C VAL A 170 17.31 -15.27 -5.65
N PHE A 171 18.20 -14.69 -4.83
CA PHE A 171 18.09 -14.72 -3.37
C PHE A 171 17.55 -13.41 -2.77
N LYS A 172 18.03 -12.27 -3.29
CA LYS A 172 17.66 -10.93 -2.80
C LYS A 172 17.20 -10.10 -4.00
N LYS A 173 15.90 -9.90 -4.16
CA LYS A 173 15.36 -9.20 -5.32
C LYS A 173 15.62 -7.69 -5.17
N TYR A 174 16.33 -7.11 -6.13
CA TYR A 174 16.59 -5.67 -6.17
C TYR A 174 15.74 -5.01 -7.24
N LEU A 175 15.13 -3.88 -6.89
CA LEU A 175 14.36 -3.07 -7.81
C LEU A 175 15.30 -2.37 -8.81
N SER A 176 14.99 -2.47 -10.09
CA SER A 176 15.69 -1.72 -11.12
C SER A 176 14.74 -1.30 -12.23
N ASN A 177 14.79 -0.01 -12.59
CA ASN A 177 13.96 0.52 -13.67
C ASN A 177 14.19 -0.20 -15.00
N LYS A 178 15.39 -0.75 -15.22
CA LYS A 178 15.73 -1.51 -16.43
C LYS A 178 14.87 -2.77 -16.58
N ASN A 179 14.41 -3.36 -15.48
CA ASN A 179 13.63 -4.61 -15.49
C ASN A 179 12.23 -4.41 -16.11
N PHE A 180 11.66 -3.20 -16.08
CA PHE A 180 10.34 -2.93 -16.67
C PHE A 180 10.32 -2.95 -18.21
N TYR A 181 11.50 -2.93 -18.84
CA TYR A 181 11.66 -2.92 -20.29
C TYR A 181 12.02 -4.27 -20.89
N LEU A 182 11.92 -5.35 -20.10
CA LEU A 182 12.17 -6.70 -20.57
C LEU A 182 11.01 -7.22 -21.41
N ASN A 183 11.32 -7.87 -22.53
CA ASN A 183 10.37 -8.67 -23.31
C ASN A 183 10.78 -10.14 -23.18
N LEU A 184 9.82 -11.03 -22.97
CA LEU A 184 10.06 -12.45 -22.75
C LEU A 184 9.39 -13.26 -23.85
N THR A 185 10.08 -14.29 -24.34
CA THR A 185 9.57 -15.19 -25.38
C THR A 185 9.61 -16.63 -24.90
N HIS A 186 8.56 -17.38 -25.20
CA HIS A 186 8.45 -18.81 -24.96
C HIS A 186 8.60 -19.57 -26.29
N SER A 187 9.59 -20.45 -26.38
CA SER A 187 9.76 -21.36 -27.52
C SER A 187 8.89 -22.61 -27.37
N GLY A 188 8.35 -23.11 -28.47
CA GLY A 188 7.75 -24.44 -28.53
C GLY A 188 8.81 -25.55 -28.45
N TYR A 189 8.36 -26.79 -28.24
CA TYR A 189 9.22 -27.98 -28.01
C TYR A 189 10.33 -28.20 -29.07
N ASN A 190 10.06 -27.87 -30.34
CA ASN A 190 11.03 -28.00 -31.43
C ASN A 190 11.69 -26.66 -31.82
N ASP A 191 11.57 -25.62 -31.01
CA ASP A 191 12.07 -24.25 -31.24
C ASP A 191 11.62 -23.54 -32.54
N ASN A 192 10.81 -24.21 -33.37
CA ASN A 192 10.30 -23.69 -34.64
C ASN A 192 9.27 -22.56 -34.48
N TYR A 193 8.71 -22.41 -33.27
CA TYR A 193 7.72 -21.38 -32.97
C TYR A 193 8.12 -20.65 -31.69
N LYS A 194 8.16 -19.33 -31.75
CA LYS A 194 8.33 -18.45 -30.60
C LYS A 194 7.08 -17.60 -30.46
N ARG A 195 6.53 -17.55 -29.26
CA ARG A 195 5.51 -16.57 -28.90
C ARG A 195 6.04 -15.66 -27.81
N GLU A 196 5.62 -14.41 -27.86
CA GLU A 196 5.86 -13.50 -26.74
C GLU A 196 4.98 -13.91 -25.56
N ILE A 197 5.56 -13.87 -24.36
CA ILE A 197 4.84 -14.12 -23.10
C ILE A 197 4.16 -12.81 -22.71
N PRO A 198 2.86 -12.81 -22.39
CA PRO A 198 2.18 -11.67 -21.77
C PRO A 198 2.92 -11.16 -20.52
N ILE A 199 3.16 -9.85 -20.43
CA ILE A 199 3.81 -9.21 -19.30
C ILE A 199 2.85 -8.23 -18.63
N VAL A 200 2.75 -8.28 -17.31
CA VAL A 200 2.10 -7.21 -16.53
C VAL A 200 3.13 -6.56 -15.63
N ASN A 201 3.44 -5.30 -15.93
CA ASN A 201 4.35 -4.48 -15.15
C ASN A 201 3.58 -3.75 -14.04
N LEU A 202 4.05 -3.85 -12.79
CA LEU A 202 3.50 -3.12 -11.65
C LEU A 202 4.49 -2.06 -11.16
N PHE A 203 4.12 -0.80 -11.31
CA PHE A 203 4.87 0.36 -10.85
C PHE A 203 4.26 0.89 -9.55
N LYS A 204 5.00 0.78 -8.44
CA LYS A 204 4.64 1.39 -7.14
C LYS A 204 5.22 2.81 -7.08
N LEU A 205 4.37 3.83 -7.21
CA LEU A 205 4.82 5.22 -7.36
C LEU A 205 5.36 5.84 -6.06
N HIS A 206 4.78 5.47 -4.91
CA HIS A 206 5.17 5.99 -3.58
C HIS A 206 5.94 4.96 -2.75
N GLY A 207 6.20 3.78 -3.32
CA GLY A 207 6.80 2.65 -2.65
C GLY A 207 5.81 1.59 -2.18
N SER A 208 6.34 0.59 -1.47
CA SER A 208 5.60 -0.59 -1.02
C SER A 208 5.99 -0.97 0.40
N ILE A 209 5.10 -1.67 1.12
CA ILE A 209 5.45 -2.25 2.42
C ILE A 209 6.54 -3.33 2.29
N SER A 210 6.70 -3.96 1.12
CA SER A 210 7.75 -4.95 0.86
C SER A 210 9.13 -4.33 0.60
N TRP A 211 9.23 -3.01 0.45
CA TRP A 211 10.50 -2.36 0.12
C TRP A 211 11.36 -2.11 1.35
N GLU A 212 12.61 -2.53 1.26
CA GLU A 212 13.66 -2.29 2.23
C GLU A 212 14.84 -1.59 1.54
N LEU A 213 15.33 -0.52 2.14
CA LEU A 213 16.59 0.07 1.71
C LEU A 213 17.76 -0.84 2.08
N TRP A 214 18.63 -1.03 1.11
CA TRP A 214 19.88 -1.76 1.20
C TRP A 214 21.05 -0.84 0.80
N ASN A 215 22.24 -1.09 1.35
CA ASN A 215 23.47 -0.33 1.05
C ASN A 215 23.36 1.19 1.21
N ILE A 216 22.95 1.66 2.39
CA ILE A 216 22.78 3.11 2.68
C ILE A 216 24.14 3.85 2.73
N GLU A 217 25.26 3.13 2.92
CA GLU A 217 26.59 3.72 3.07
C GLU A 217 27.29 4.02 1.74
N SER A 218 26.80 3.48 0.62
CA SER A 218 27.26 3.85 -0.73
C SER A 218 26.42 5.00 -1.28
N ASP A 219 27.01 5.83 -2.15
CA ASP A 219 26.32 6.92 -2.88
C ASP A 219 25.12 6.45 -3.73
N VAL A 220 24.87 5.13 -3.80
CA VAL A 220 23.73 4.50 -4.46
C VAL A 220 22.95 3.70 -3.43
N SER A 221 21.80 4.24 -3.00
CA SER A 221 20.81 3.50 -2.21
C SER A 221 20.09 2.50 -3.13
N GLU A 222 20.10 1.21 -2.77
CA GLU A 222 19.36 0.18 -3.50
C GLU A 222 18.07 -0.19 -2.77
N ILE A 223 17.01 -0.47 -3.53
CA ILE A 223 15.74 -0.95 -2.97
C ILE A 223 15.69 -2.47 -3.14
N MET A 224 15.63 -3.18 -2.02
CA MET A 224 15.40 -4.62 -1.95
C MET A 224 13.91 -4.89 -1.71
N VAL A 225 13.36 -5.88 -2.39
CA VAL A 225 11.98 -6.34 -2.20
C VAL A 225 11.98 -7.59 -1.33
N SER A 226 11.35 -7.51 -0.15
CA SER A 226 11.21 -8.59 0.81
C SER A 226 9.74 -8.89 1.09
N GLU A 227 9.38 -10.16 1.21
CA GLU A 227 8.03 -10.58 1.60
C GLU A 227 7.67 -10.08 3.01
N LYS A 228 8.66 -10.11 3.92
CA LYS A 228 8.53 -9.63 5.30
C LYS A 228 9.51 -8.51 5.55
N ASN A 229 8.97 -7.34 5.83
CA ASN A 229 9.78 -6.16 6.11
C ASN A 229 10.21 -6.14 7.58
N GLN A 230 11.49 -6.41 7.85
CA GLN A 230 12.00 -6.53 9.22
C GLN A 230 11.79 -5.25 10.03
N LYS A 231 11.93 -4.07 9.38
CA LYS A 231 11.76 -2.77 10.06
C LYS A 231 10.31 -2.56 10.52
N ILE A 232 9.34 -3.07 9.76
CA ILE A 232 7.93 -3.01 10.14
C ILE A 232 7.66 -3.95 11.32
N GLU A 233 8.20 -5.17 11.30
CA GLU A 233 8.07 -6.13 12.42
C GLU A 233 8.65 -5.55 13.72
N GLU A 234 9.82 -4.92 13.65
CA GLU A 234 10.43 -4.22 14.78
C GLU A 234 9.53 -3.11 15.34
N ILE A 235 8.86 -2.33 14.48
CA ILE A 235 7.91 -1.31 14.92
C ILE A 235 6.72 -1.93 15.63
N ILE A 236 6.19 -3.06 15.12
CA ILE A 236 5.09 -3.78 15.77
C ILE A 236 5.50 -4.26 17.17
N ILE A 237 6.73 -4.76 17.33
CA ILE A 237 7.28 -5.13 18.65
C ILE A 237 7.32 -3.93 19.59
N ILE A 238 7.80 -2.77 19.12
CA ILE A 238 7.82 -1.54 19.93
C ILE A 238 6.41 -1.12 20.35
N LEU A 239 5.42 -1.20 19.45
CA LEU A 239 4.03 -0.88 19.75
C LEU A 239 3.43 -1.82 20.81
N ASN A 240 3.70 -3.13 20.72
CA ASN A 240 3.29 -4.09 21.75
C ASN A 240 3.95 -3.83 23.10
N ASN A 241 5.16 -3.27 23.11
CA ASN A 241 5.81 -2.84 24.34
C ASN A 241 5.16 -1.56 24.91
N LEU A 242 4.77 -0.60 24.07
CA LEU A 242 4.13 0.65 24.47
C LEU A 242 2.71 0.46 25.05
N PHE A 243 1.90 -0.41 24.45
CA PHE A 243 0.49 -0.61 24.82
C PHE A 243 0.26 -1.96 25.50
N LYS A 244 -0.66 -2.02 26.48
CA LYS A 244 -1.06 -3.32 27.10
C LYS A 244 -1.98 -4.10 26.17
N ASP A 245 -2.89 -3.41 25.51
CA ASP A 245 -3.87 -3.96 24.59
C ASP A 245 -3.86 -3.12 23.31
N LEU A 246 -2.99 -3.49 22.37
CA LEU A 246 -2.85 -2.77 21.11
C LEU A 246 -4.14 -2.83 20.30
N GLU A 247 -4.83 -3.98 20.28
CA GLU A 247 -6.06 -4.17 19.49
C GLU A 247 -7.19 -3.24 19.95
N ASN A 248 -7.35 -3.06 21.26
CA ASN A 248 -8.30 -2.09 21.78
C ASN A 248 -7.94 -0.65 21.38
N VAL A 249 -6.64 -0.28 21.41
CA VAL A 249 -6.19 1.02 20.92
C VAL A 249 -6.52 1.21 19.43
N LYS A 250 -6.33 0.19 18.58
CA LYS A 250 -6.68 0.28 17.15
C LYS A 250 -8.17 0.55 16.95
N LYS A 251 -9.03 -0.17 17.68
CA LYS A 251 -10.49 -0.01 17.60
C LYS A 251 -10.91 1.41 17.98
N GLU A 252 -10.44 1.91 19.12
CA GLU A 252 -10.79 3.25 19.59
C GLU A 252 -10.27 4.36 18.64
N ILE A 253 -9.06 4.22 18.08
CA ILE A 253 -8.56 5.13 17.04
C ILE A 253 -9.47 5.10 15.81
N THR A 254 -9.82 3.92 15.32
CA THR A 254 -10.68 3.76 14.13
C THR A 254 -12.06 4.36 14.34
N GLU A 255 -12.64 4.18 15.53
CA GLU A 255 -13.91 4.80 15.92
C GLU A 255 -13.79 6.33 15.99
N LEU A 256 -12.71 6.88 16.55
CA LEU A 256 -12.49 8.33 16.57
C LEU A 256 -12.36 8.93 15.17
N LEU A 257 -11.65 8.24 14.26
CA LEU A 257 -11.47 8.69 12.88
C LEU A 257 -12.74 8.58 12.04
N SER A 258 -13.63 7.63 12.35
CA SER A 258 -14.89 7.39 11.62
C SER A 258 -16.10 8.15 12.15
N LYS A 259 -16.05 8.69 13.37
CA LYS A 259 -17.11 9.54 13.94
C LYS A 259 -17.37 10.74 13.01
N LYS A 260 -18.49 10.68 12.28
CA LYS A 260 -19.13 11.75 11.48
C LYS A 260 -19.61 12.92 12.36
N ASN A 261 -18.83 13.37 13.33
CA ASN A 261 -19.16 14.59 14.05
C ASN A 261 -18.95 15.76 13.08
N LYS A 262 -20.06 16.28 12.56
CA LYS A 262 -20.13 17.37 11.58
C LYS A 262 -19.38 18.65 12.00
N ASN A 263 -18.92 18.76 13.25
CA ASN A 263 -18.35 19.98 13.84
C ASN A 263 -17.02 19.79 14.61
N LYS A 264 -16.23 18.72 14.41
CA LYS A 264 -14.88 18.69 15.00
C LYS A 264 -13.91 19.53 14.15
N ASN A 265 -13.43 20.63 14.72
CA ASN A 265 -12.26 21.33 14.18
C ASN A 265 -11.05 20.37 14.24
N VAL A 266 -10.09 20.49 13.32
CA VAL A 266 -8.88 19.65 13.24
C VAL A 266 -8.15 19.59 14.59
N LEU A 267 -8.13 20.71 15.32
CA LEU A 267 -7.59 20.81 16.69
C LEU A 267 -8.24 19.87 17.72
N GLU A 268 -9.57 19.74 17.69
CA GLU A 268 -10.29 18.88 18.62
C GLU A 268 -10.01 17.41 18.33
N LEU A 269 -9.89 17.05 17.05
CA LEU A 269 -9.50 15.71 16.63
C LEU A 269 -8.08 15.38 17.13
N ILE A 270 -7.11 16.28 16.89
CA ILE A 270 -5.72 16.09 17.34
C ILE A 270 -5.65 15.96 18.86
N SER A 271 -6.38 16.81 19.59
CA SER A 271 -6.43 16.77 21.05
C SER A 271 -7.03 15.45 21.54
N SER A 272 -8.15 15.02 20.95
CA SER A 272 -8.80 13.74 21.29
C SER A 272 -7.87 12.55 21.04
N LEU A 273 -7.18 12.52 19.89
CA LEU A 273 -6.24 11.45 19.55
C LEU A 273 -5.04 11.44 20.50
N SER A 274 -4.51 12.61 20.84
CA SER A 274 -3.37 12.75 21.74
C SER A 274 -3.71 12.28 23.14
N GLU A 275 -4.85 12.73 23.69
CA GLU A 275 -5.35 12.31 25.00
C GLU A 275 -5.61 10.80 25.06
N LEU A 276 -6.22 10.24 24.01
CA LEU A 276 -6.45 8.80 23.92
C LEU A 276 -5.13 8.02 23.97
N ILE A 277 -4.15 8.39 23.16
CA ILE A 277 -2.86 7.70 23.14
C ILE A 277 -2.17 7.85 24.50
N GLU A 278 -2.13 9.06 25.06
CA GLU A 278 -1.49 9.34 26.34
C GLU A 278 -2.10 8.51 27.49
N ASN A 279 -3.42 8.37 27.53
CA ASN A 279 -4.12 7.55 28.53
C ASN A 279 -3.89 6.03 28.36
N LYS A 280 -3.53 5.56 27.16
CA LYS A 280 -3.34 4.13 26.86
C LYS A 280 -1.89 3.69 26.96
N LEU A 281 -0.95 4.63 26.99
CA LEU A 281 0.46 4.36 27.26
C LEU A 281 0.64 3.75 28.65
N LYS A 282 1.53 2.76 28.79
CA LYS A 282 1.84 2.16 30.11
C LYS A 282 2.53 3.16 31.02
N ASP A 283 2.13 3.35 32.28
CA ASP A 283 2.90 4.21 33.19
C ASP A 283 4.29 3.62 33.53
N ASN A 284 5.31 3.92 32.73
CA ASN A 284 6.70 3.56 32.99
C ASN A 284 7.69 4.58 32.38
N VAL A 285 8.89 4.64 32.97
CA VAL A 285 9.99 5.52 32.52
C VAL A 285 10.51 5.12 31.12
N GLU A 286 10.19 3.91 30.66
CA GLU A 286 10.65 3.33 29.41
C GLU A 286 9.87 3.82 28.19
N ASN A 287 8.66 4.34 28.39
CA ASN A 287 7.81 4.82 27.30
C ASN A 287 8.41 5.95 26.49
N ASP A 288 9.05 6.93 27.12
CA ASP A 288 9.67 8.04 26.39
C ASP A 288 10.79 7.53 25.47
N LYS A 289 11.55 6.53 25.92
CA LYS A 289 12.57 5.88 25.10
C LYS A 289 11.93 5.09 23.96
N ASN A 290 10.87 4.33 24.23
CA ASN A 290 10.17 3.51 23.24
C ASN A 290 9.45 4.38 22.18
N LEU A 291 8.85 5.51 22.58
CA LEU A 291 8.25 6.49 21.67
C LEU A 291 9.31 7.12 20.76
N GLU A 292 10.47 7.48 21.32
CA GLU A 292 11.58 8.03 20.54
C GLU A 292 12.19 6.99 19.59
N GLN A 293 12.28 5.73 20.01
CA GLN A 293 12.70 4.62 19.15
C GLN A 293 11.70 4.37 18.03
N PHE A 294 10.41 4.34 18.34
CA PHE A 294 9.34 4.26 17.34
C PHE A 294 9.48 5.39 16.33
N TRP A 295 9.61 6.63 16.80
CA TRP A 295 9.78 7.82 15.98
C TRP A 295 10.96 7.69 15.00
N LYS A 296 12.15 7.36 15.51
CA LYS A 296 13.35 7.19 14.69
C LYS A 296 13.20 6.10 13.62
N LYS A 297 12.53 4.99 13.95
CA LYS A 297 12.31 3.91 12.99
C LYS A 297 11.28 4.28 11.94
N ILE A 298 10.13 4.82 12.34
CA ILE A 298 9.07 5.14 11.39
C ILE A 298 9.44 6.32 10.49
N PHE A 299 10.15 7.32 11.02
CA PHE A 299 10.65 8.45 10.25
C PHE A 299 11.60 7.99 9.14
N ARG A 300 12.50 7.04 9.44
CA ARG A 300 13.37 6.43 8.42
C ARG A 300 12.58 5.65 7.37
N ILE A 301 11.49 5.01 7.75
CA ILE A 301 10.63 4.29 6.80
C ILE A 301 9.92 5.29 5.88
N ILE A 302 9.40 6.40 6.41
CA ILE A 302 8.59 7.35 5.64
C ILE A 302 9.47 8.28 4.78
N ASN A 303 10.55 8.82 5.33
CA ASN A 303 11.38 9.80 4.63
C ASN A 303 12.43 9.20 3.70
N ASN A 304 12.77 7.92 3.87
CA ASN A 304 13.65 7.26 2.92
C ASN A 304 12.86 6.55 1.80
N ARG A 305 11.55 6.81 1.67
CA ARG A 305 10.68 6.31 0.60
C ARG A 305 10.42 7.34 -0.51
N SER A 306 11.03 8.53 -0.43
CA SER A 306 11.00 9.58 -1.46
C SER A 306 12.34 9.72 -2.18
#